data_AF-A0A5C7NA46-F1
#
_entry.id   AF-A0A5C7NA46-F1
#
_cell.length_a   1.000
_cell.length_b   1.000
_cell.length_c   1.000
_cell.angle_alpha   90.00
_cell.angle_beta   90.00
_cell.angle_gamma   90.00
#
_symmetry.space_group_name_H-M   'P 1'
#
loop_
_entity.id
_entity.type
_entity.pdbx_description
1 polymer ?
#
loop_
_entity_poly.entity_id
_entity_poly.type
_entity_poly.pdbx_seq_one_letter_code
_entity_poly.pdbx_strand_id
1 'polypeptide(L)' 'MHCPFCRSDDSRVVDSRLADDGAAVRRRRQCAACQR' A
#
# COMPACT_ATOMS: atom_id res chain seq x y z
N MET A 1 -1.70 9.34 2.12
CA MET A 1 -1.15 8.32 3.04
C MET A 1 0.34 8.44 2.91
N HIS A 2 0.98 8.92 3.96
CA HIS A 2 2.36 9.38 3.87
C HIS A 2 3.31 8.21 3.60
N CYS A 3 4.12 8.31 2.55
CA CYS A 3 5.13 7.30 2.25
C CYS A 3 6.20 7.30 3.35
N PRO A 4 6.50 6.17 4.00
CA PRO A 4 7.50 6.12 5.07
C PRO A 4 8.94 6.36 4.58
N PHE A 5 9.19 6.26 3.27
CA PHE A 5 10.52 6.41 2.69
C PHE A 5 10.81 7.85 2.23
N CYS A 6 9.91 8.45 1.46
CA CYS A 6 10.12 9.78 0.87
C CYS A 6 9.20 10.87 1.43
N ARG A 7 8.28 10.55 2.34
CA ARG A 7 7.33 11.50 2.95
C ARG A 7 6.42 12.21 1.94
N SER A 8 6.17 11.62 0.77
CA SER A 8 5.13 12.11 -0.14
C SER A 8 3.76 11.66 0.35
N ASP A 9 2.73 12.48 0.14
CA ASP A 9 1.35 12.12 0.52
C ASP A 9 0.64 11.17 -0.45
N ASP A 10 1.25 10.92 -1.61
CA ASP A 10 0.67 10.13 -2.68
C ASP A 10 1.15 8.67 -2.66
N SER A 11 0.22 7.77 -2.38
CA SER A 11 0.40 6.31 -2.43
C SER A 11 -0.88 5.69 -2.98
N ARG A 12 -0.76 4.82 -3.99
CA ARG A 12 -1.90 4.11 -4.59
C ARG A 12 -1.91 2.64 -4.19
N VAL A 13 -3.09 2.04 -4.04
CA VAL A 13 -3.21 0.60 -3.85
C VAL A 13 -2.93 -0.09 -5.18
N VAL A 14 -2.02 -1.04 -5.21
CA VAL A 14 -1.62 -1.76 -6.42
C VAL A 14 -2.00 -3.23 -6.39
N ASP A 15 -2.28 -3.78 -5.20
CA ASP A 15 -2.64 -5.18 -5.03
C ASP A 15 -3.45 -5.35 -3.73
N SER A 16 -4.47 -6.21 -3.78
CA SER A 16 -5.35 -6.51 -2.64
C SER A 16 -5.54 -8.01 -2.56
N ARG A 17 -5.27 -8.59 -1.39
CA ARG A 17 -5.41 -10.03 -1.13
C ARG A 17 -6.22 -10.25 0.13
N LEU A 18 -6.99 -11.33 0.14
CA LEU A 18 -7.58 -11.85 1.37
C LEU A 18 -6.48 -12.57 2.16
N ALA A 19 -6.48 -12.41 3.47
CA ALA A 19 -5.74 -13.28 4.37
C ALA A 19 -6.34 -14.69 4.31
N ASP A 20 -5.52 -15.72 4.55
CA ASP A 20 -5.92 -17.13 4.40
C ASP A 20 -7.16 -17.49 5.24
N ASP A 21 -7.33 -16.85 6.40
CA ASP A 21 -8.48 -17.05 7.28
C ASP A 21 -9.74 -16.27 6.84
N GLY A 22 -9.69 -15.54 5.73
CA GLY A 22 -10.78 -14.69 5.22
C GLY A 22 -11.14 -13.48 6.09
N ALA A 23 -10.57 -13.38 7.29
CA ALA A 23 -10.92 -12.35 8.28
C ALA A 23 -10.35 -10.96 7.99
N ALA A 24 -9.36 -10.85 7.09
CA ALA A 24 -8.69 -9.58 6.80
C ALA A 24 -8.35 -9.45 5.32
N VAL A 25 -8.33 -8.20 4.85
CA VAL A 25 -7.84 -7.85 3.51
C VAL A 25 -6.53 -7.08 3.65
N ARG A 26 -5.45 -7.63 3.10
CA ARG A 26 -4.15 -6.97 3.02
C ARG A 26 -4.06 -6.21 1.70
N ARG A 27 -3.73 -4.92 1.77
CA ARG A 27 -3.56 -4.05 0.60
C ARG A 27 -2.12 -3.59 0.48
N ARG A 28 -1.44 -3.93 -0.61
CA ARG A 28 -0.12 -3.39 -0.92
C ARG A 28 -0.30 -2.03 -1.60
N ARG A 29 0.41 -1.02 -1.08
CA ARG A 29 0.45 0.33 -1.64
C ARG A 29 1.79 0.57 -2.31
N GLN A 30 1.80 1.42 -3.33
CA GLN A 30 3.00 1.89 -4.00
C GLN A 30 2.98 3.42 -4.02
N CYS A 31 4.06 4.03 -3.56
CA CYS A 31 4.28 5.47 -3.63
C CYS A 31 4.45 5.92 -5.09
N ALA A 32 3.77 7.00 -5.49
CA ALA A 32 3.92 7.56 -6.83
C ALA A 32 5.28 8.24 -7.05
N ALA A 33 5.86 8.84 -6.01
CA ALA A 33 7.11 9.60 -6.08
C ALA A 33 8.37 8.72 -6.06
N CYS A 34 8.45 7.74 -5.15
CA CYS A 34 9.65 6.90 -4.98
C CYS A 34 9.45 5.43 -5.38
N GLN A 35 8.25 5.07 -5.84
CA GLN A 35 7.92 3.71 -6.29
C GLN A 35 8.21 2.63 -5.23
N ARG A 36 8.08 2.96 -3.94
CA ARG A 36 8.21 2.02 -2.81
C ARG A 36 6.88 1.75 -2.12
#